data_AF-A0A3E5FST4-F1
#
_entry.id   AF-A0A3E5FST4-F1
#
_cell.length_a   1.000
_cell.length_b   1.000
_cell.length_c   1.000
_cell.angle_alpha   90.00
_cell.angle_beta   90.00
_cell.angle_gamma   90.00
#
_symmetry.space_group_name_H-M   'P 1'
#
loop_
_entity.id
_entity.type
_entity.pdbx_description
1 polymer ?
#
loop_
_entity_poly.entity_id
_entity_poly.type
_entity_poly.pdbx_seq_one_letter_code
_entity_poly.pdbx_strand_id
1 'polypeptide(L)'
;MIYFINIIIGLLFICFDLLGYNSNLLKYLVSFNSLAYLIIKRANIYVILAMAFAFIADYFLLFSDLYILGIILFIFVQITYMYLLNYHNYLPLCLLIFIFVDPLITLVLIYLCFSLLNLYHSYPISKSFFTSILLLLLCDITIGLVFLEIVDPRCFIFIWIFYLPSQLFFIFSFL
;
A
#
# COMPACT_ATOMS: atom_id res chain seq x y z
N MET A 1 -2.88 21.68 1.27
CA MET A 1 -1.47 21.98 0.91
C MET A 1 -0.68 20.70 0.67
N ILE A 2 -0.59 19.75 1.63
CA ILE A 2 0.16 18.49 1.44
C ILE A 2 -0.33 17.67 0.22
N TYR A 3 -1.64 17.63 -0.02
CA TYR A 3 -2.23 16.92 -1.17
C TYR A 3 -1.70 17.43 -2.51
N PHE A 4 -1.71 18.75 -2.68
CA PHE A 4 -1.16 19.39 -3.87
C PHE A 4 0.34 19.11 -4.02
N ILE A 5 1.09 19.14 -2.92
CA ILE A 5 2.52 18.80 -2.91
C ILE A 5 2.72 17.35 -3.37
N ASN A 6 1.99 16.39 -2.80
CA ASN A 6 2.10 14.98 -3.16
C ASN A 6 1.63 14.70 -4.59
N ILE A 7 0.63 15.40 -5.10
CA ILE A 7 0.21 15.31 -6.52
C ILE A 7 1.34 15.83 -7.43
N ILE A 8 1.96 16.97 -7.11
CA ILE A 8 3.06 17.53 -7.90
C ILE A 8 4.26 16.59 -7.90
N ILE A 9 4.68 16.09 -6.73
CA ILE A 9 5.76 15.09 -6.63
C ILE A 9 5.39 13.82 -7.39
N GLY A 10 4.12 13.42 -7.33
CA GLY A 10 3.53 12.33 -8.09
C GLY A 10 3.76 12.44 -9.59
N LEU A 11 3.34 13.56 -10.15
CA LEU A 11 3.53 13.85 -11.57
C LEU A 11 5.01 13.90 -11.95
N LEU A 12 5.86 14.50 -11.09
CA LEU A 12 7.30 14.57 -11.33
C LEU A 12 7.93 13.18 -11.41
N PHE A 13 7.65 12.28 -10.47
CA PHE A 13 8.28 10.96 -10.52
C PHE A 13 7.75 10.11 -11.68
N ILE A 14 6.47 10.23 -12.06
CA ILE A 14 5.93 9.54 -13.24
C ILE A 14 6.67 10.00 -14.50
N CYS A 15 6.89 11.32 -14.64
CA CYS A 15 7.69 11.85 -15.75
C CYS A 15 9.12 11.30 -15.73
N PHE A 16 9.76 11.22 -14.57
CA PHE A 16 11.12 10.67 -14.44
C PHE A 16 11.16 9.17 -14.83
N ASP A 17 10.20 8.37 -14.37
CA ASP A 17 10.09 6.95 -14.71
C ASP A 17 9.89 6.75 -16.23
N LEU A 18 9.03 7.55 -16.87
CA LEU A 18 8.81 7.51 -18.31
C LEU A 18 10.07 7.89 -19.12
N LEU A 19 10.92 8.75 -18.56
CA LEU A 19 12.21 9.14 -19.14
C LEU A 19 13.34 8.15 -18.80
N GLY A 20 13.08 7.11 -18.00
CA GLY A 20 14.06 6.10 -17.60
C GLY A 20 14.99 6.54 -16.47
N TYR A 21 14.68 7.62 -15.75
CA TYR A 21 15.44 8.07 -14.59
C TYR A 21 14.97 7.37 -13.31
N ASN A 22 15.90 7.11 -12.39
CA ASN A 22 15.55 6.59 -11.07
C ASN A 22 14.80 7.66 -10.26
N SER A 23 13.56 7.35 -9.89
CA SER A 23 12.67 8.24 -9.16
C SER A 23 12.31 7.74 -7.75
N ASN A 24 13.00 6.71 -7.23
CA ASN A 24 12.68 6.05 -5.95
C ASN A 24 12.64 7.02 -4.76
N LEU A 25 13.52 8.02 -4.72
CA LEU A 25 13.51 9.04 -3.68
C LEU A 25 12.22 9.88 -3.72
N LEU A 26 11.75 10.26 -4.92
CA LEU A 26 10.52 11.03 -5.07
C LEU A 26 9.30 10.21 -4.63
N LYS A 27 9.25 8.92 -4.99
CA LYS A 27 8.22 7.98 -4.55
C LYS A 27 8.17 7.88 -3.02
N TYR A 28 9.33 7.71 -2.40
CA TYR A 28 9.43 7.65 -0.94
C TYR A 28 9.05 8.96 -0.23
N LEU A 29 9.36 10.11 -0.83
CA LEU A 29 8.96 11.42 -0.32
C LEU A 29 7.45 11.61 -0.26
N VAL A 30 6.68 11.01 -1.19
CA VAL A 30 5.21 11.03 -1.13
C VAL A 30 4.71 10.35 0.14
N SER A 31 5.20 9.14 0.43
CA SER A 31 4.85 8.38 1.63
C SER A 31 5.29 9.11 2.91
N PHE A 32 6.48 9.72 2.91
CA PHE A 32 6.96 10.54 4.03
C PHE A 32 6.02 11.72 4.32
N ASN A 33 5.67 12.49 3.29
CA ASN A 33 4.79 13.65 3.43
C ASN A 33 3.41 13.25 3.96
N SER A 34 2.88 12.12 3.48
CA SER A 34 1.62 11.54 3.94
C SER A 34 1.66 11.23 5.44
N LEU A 35 2.71 10.56 5.92
CA LEU A 35 2.90 10.23 7.32
C LEU A 35 3.09 11.49 8.19
N ALA A 36 3.99 12.39 7.79
CA ALA A 36 4.26 13.64 8.51
C ALA A 36 2.99 14.46 8.68
N TYR A 37 2.16 14.54 7.64
CA TYR A 37 0.90 15.27 7.69
C TYR A 37 -0.11 14.66 8.68
N LEU A 38 -0.26 13.33 8.70
CA LEU A 38 -1.13 12.65 9.66
C LEU A 38 -0.69 12.88 11.12
N ILE A 39 0.62 12.90 11.37
CA ILE A 39 1.19 13.22 12.69
C ILE A 39 0.88 14.67 13.08
N ILE A 40 1.13 15.63 12.19
CA ILE A 40 0.84 17.06 12.42
C ILE A 40 -0.64 17.28 12.72
N LYS A 41 -1.52 16.57 12.04
CA LYS A 41 -2.97 16.64 12.24
C LYS A 41 -3.48 15.86 13.44
N ARG A 42 -2.61 15.12 14.15
CA ARG A 42 -2.97 14.26 15.29
C ARG A 42 -4.12 13.32 14.93
N ALA A 43 -4.03 12.69 13.76
CA ALA A 43 -4.98 11.70 13.33
C ALA A 43 -5.07 10.53 14.32
N ASN A 44 -6.10 9.69 14.19
CA ASN A 44 -6.24 8.48 14.99
C ASN A 44 -4.95 7.63 14.95
N ILE A 45 -4.52 7.11 16.10
CA ILE A 45 -3.28 6.34 16.24
C ILE A 45 -3.19 5.16 15.26
N TYR A 46 -4.31 4.50 14.96
CA TYR A 46 -4.33 3.39 14.00
C TYR A 46 -4.11 3.86 12.55
N VAL A 47 -4.55 5.08 12.20
CA VAL A 47 -4.28 5.69 10.89
C VAL A 47 -2.80 6.01 10.75
N ILE A 48 -2.19 6.57 11.81
CA ILE A 48 -0.76 6.87 11.85
C ILE A 48 0.06 5.57 11.78
N LEU A 49 -0.32 4.54 12.53
CA LEU A 49 0.34 3.22 12.50
C LEU A 49 0.28 2.58 11.11
N ALA A 50 -0.89 2.58 10.48
CA ALA A 50 -1.04 2.04 9.13
C ALA A 50 -0.12 2.75 8.14
N MET A 51 -0.09 4.08 8.17
CA MET A 51 0.79 4.86 7.30
C MET A 51 2.28 4.66 7.64
N ALA A 52 2.63 4.48 8.92
CA ALA A 52 4.00 4.22 9.34
C ALA A 52 4.49 2.85 8.84
N PHE A 53 3.66 1.81 8.94
CA PHE A 53 4.00 0.50 8.38
C PHE A 53 4.14 0.54 6.86
N ALA A 54 3.23 1.23 6.16
CA ALA A 54 3.33 1.42 4.71
C ALA A 54 4.61 2.19 4.32
N PHE A 55 4.94 3.26 5.05
CA PHE A 55 6.17 4.03 4.85
C PHE A 55 7.44 3.18 5.00
N ILE A 56 7.50 2.35 6.04
CA ILE A 56 8.65 1.45 6.24
C ILE A 56 8.67 0.35 5.17
N ALA A 57 7.51 -0.17 4.77
CA ALA A 57 7.41 -1.17 3.70
C ALA A 57 7.92 -0.61 2.36
N ASP A 58 7.56 0.63 2.03
CA ASP A 58 8.02 1.33 0.83
C ASP A 58 9.55 1.49 0.82
N TYR A 59 10.16 1.74 1.98
CA TYR A 59 11.63 1.79 2.06
C TYR A 59 12.25 0.47 1.62
N PHE A 60 11.75 -0.66 2.14
CA PHE A 60 12.27 -1.97 1.78
C PHE A 60 12.02 -2.29 0.30
N LEU A 61 10.88 -1.91 -0.28
CA LEU A 61 10.59 -2.16 -1.69
C LEU A 61 11.38 -1.26 -2.65
N LEU A 62 11.70 -0.03 -2.25
CA LEU A 62 12.34 0.96 -3.13
C LEU A 62 13.88 0.97 -3.05
N PHE A 63 14.45 0.58 -1.91
CA PHE A 63 15.88 0.73 -1.64
C PHE A 63 16.58 -0.55 -1.17
N SER A 64 15.85 -1.67 -1.06
CA SER A 64 16.44 -2.94 -0.61
C SER A 64 15.88 -4.13 -1.39
N ASP A 65 16.50 -5.29 -1.23
CA ASP A 65 16.00 -6.55 -1.78
C ASP A 65 15.17 -7.36 -0.76
N LEU A 66 14.77 -6.73 0.36
CA LEU A 66 14.06 -7.39 1.47
C LEU A 66 12.54 -7.43 1.25
N TYR A 67 12.10 -7.99 0.12
CA TYR A 67 10.68 -8.05 -0.28
C TYR A 67 9.77 -8.74 0.75
N ILE A 68 10.23 -9.83 1.36
CA ILE A 68 9.48 -10.57 2.39
C ILE A 68 9.13 -9.66 3.58
N LEU A 69 10.09 -8.83 4.01
CA LEU A 69 9.88 -7.91 5.12
C LEU A 69 8.88 -6.82 4.76
N GLY A 70 8.93 -6.31 3.52
CA GLY A 70 7.93 -5.40 2.98
C GLY A 70 6.52 -5.99 3.03
N ILE A 71 6.35 -7.24 2.58
CA ILE A 71 5.03 -7.91 2.59
C ILE A 71 4.53 -8.12 4.02
N ILE A 72 5.40 -8.51 4.96
CA ILE A 72 5.02 -8.64 6.38
C ILE A 72 4.51 -7.29 6.93
N LEU A 73 5.18 -6.18 6.59
CA LEU A 73 4.73 -4.85 6.99
C LEU A 73 3.39 -4.49 6.36
N PHE A 74 3.15 -4.84 5.10
CA PHE A 74 1.84 -4.66 4.47
C PHE A 74 0.75 -5.53 5.11
N ILE A 75 1.05 -6.73 5.61
CA ILE A 75 0.10 -7.50 6.42
C ILE A 75 -0.25 -6.73 7.71
N PHE A 76 0.73 -6.10 8.37
CA PHE A 76 0.44 -5.23 9.53
C PHE A 76 -0.41 -4.01 9.14
N VAL A 77 -0.19 -3.40 7.97
CA VAL A 77 -1.09 -2.36 7.43
C VAL A 77 -2.52 -2.91 7.35
N GLN A 78 -2.72 -4.08 6.75
CA GLN A 78 -4.05 -4.65 6.62
C GLN A 78 -4.70 -5.01 7.97
N ILE A 79 -3.92 -5.46 8.95
CA ILE A 79 -4.41 -5.69 10.32
C ILE A 79 -4.82 -4.37 10.97
N THR A 80 -4.05 -3.28 10.78
CA THR A 80 -4.44 -1.95 11.29
C THR A 80 -5.70 -1.42 10.62
N TYR A 81 -5.92 -1.68 9.33
CA TYR A 81 -7.17 -1.37 8.65
C TYR A 81 -8.35 -2.11 9.24
N MET A 82 -8.19 -3.38 9.58
CA MET A 82 -9.24 -4.15 10.24
C MET A 82 -9.65 -3.53 11.59
N TYR A 83 -8.69 -3.04 12.38
CA TYR A 83 -9.00 -2.29 13.60
C TYR A 83 -9.74 -0.98 13.32
N LEU A 84 -9.37 -0.25 12.26
CA LEU A 84 -10.08 0.98 11.84
C LEU A 84 -11.52 0.69 11.38
N LEU A 85 -11.75 -0.47 10.77
CA LEU A 85 -13.05 -0.93 10.29
C LEU A 85 -13.89 -1.64 11.36
N ASN A 86 -13.36 -1.79 12.57
CA ASN A 86 -14.01 -2.39 13.73
C ASN A 86 -14.58 -3.80 13.47
N TYR A 87 -13.80 -4.64 12.80
CA TYR A 87 -14.06 -6.08 12.71
C TYR A 87 -12.82 -6.86 13.15
N HIS A 88 -12.97 -8.13 13.51
CA HIS A 88 -11.87 -8.96 14.01
C HIS A 88 -11.89 -10.34 13.38
N ASN A 89 -11.38 -10.44 12.15
CA ASN A 89 -11.28 -11.71 11.43
C ASN A 89 -9.84 -12.01 11.05
N TYR A 90 -9.21 -12.91 11.82
CA TYR A 90 -7.82 -13.34 11.64
C TYR A 90 -7.68 -14.64 10.83
N LEU A 91 -8.77 -15.13 10.24
CA LEU A 91 -8.78 -16.37 9.44
C LEU A 91 -7.69 -16.42 8.35
N PRO A 92 -7.32 -15.31 7.67
CA PRO A 92 -6.20 -15.34 6.72
C PRO A 92 -4.88 -15.84 7.32
N LEU A 93 -4.61 -15.61 8.61
CA LEU A 93 -3.37 -16.06 9.26
C LEU A 93 -3.26 -17.58 9.37
N CYS A 94 -4.36 -18.33 9.26
CA CYS A 94 -4.31 -19.79 9.22
C CYS A 94 -3.50 -20.31 8.02
N LEU A 95 -3.37 -19.52 6.95
CA LEU A 95 -2.53 -19.86 5.79
C LEU A 95 -1.04 -19.91 6.13
N LEU A 96 -0.58 -19.38 7.28
CA LEU A 96 0.80 -19.49 7.74
C LEU A 96 1.28 -20.95 7.88
N ILE A 97 0.37 -21.92 7.97
CA ILE A 97 0.73 -23.35 7.94
C ILE A 97 1.53 -23.70 6.66
N PHE A 98 1.29 -23.00 5.54
CA PHE A 98 1.98 -23.22 4.28
C PHE A 98 3.31 -22.46 4.14
N ILE A 99 3.78 -21.74 5.17
CA ILE A 99 5.01 -20.92 5.11
C ILE A 99 6.25 -21.75 4.75
N PHE A 100 6.25 -23.05 5.07
CA PHE A 100 7.35 -23.97 4.79
C PHE A 100 7.35 -24.51 3.35
N VAL A 101 6.27 -24.29 2.58
CA VAL A 101 6.18 -24.69 1.16
C VAL A 101 6.79 -23.58 0.29
N ASP A 102 6.23 -22.39 0.39
CA ASP A 102 6.78 -21.19 -0.25
C ASP A 102 6.41 -19.97 0.63
N PRO A 103 7.38 -19.34 1.29
CA PRO A 103 7.11 -18.25 2.22
C PRO A 103 6.58 -17.00 1.49
N LEU A 104 7.05 -16.73 0.27
CA LEU A 104 6.66 -15.55 -0.48
C LEU A 104 5.19 -15.67 -0.92
N ILE A 105 4.85 -16.78 -1.58
CA ILE A 105 3.48 -17.03 -2.05
C ILE A 105 2.50 -17.06 -0.88
N THR A 106 2.89 -17.71 0.23
CA THR A 106 2.04 -17.79 1.43
C THR A 106 1.73 -16.41 1.99
N LEU A 107 2.75 -15.54 2.14
CA LEU A 107 2.56 -14.19 2.67
C LEU A 107 1.72 -13.31 1.73
N VAL A 108 1.92 -13.43 0.41
CA VAL A 108 1.09 -12.72 -0.59
C VAL A 108 -0.37 -13.15 -0.49
N LEU A 109 -0.65 -14.45 -0.34
CA LEU A 109 -2.02 -14.93 -0.17
C LEU A 109 -2.67 -14.41 1.11
N ILE A 110 -1.95 -14.43 2.24
CA ILE A 110 -2.43 -13.87 3.51
C ILE A 110 -2.79 -12.40 3.33
N TYR A 111 -1.87 -11.63 2.74
CA TYR A 111 -2.06 -10.22 2.46
C TYR A 111 -3.29 -9.96 1.57
N LEU A 112 -3.43 -10.69 0.46
CA LEU A 112 -4.58 -10.57 -0.45
C LEU A 112 -5.91 -10.89 0.23
N CYS A 113 -5.97 -11.95 1.03
CA CYS A 113 -7.16 -12.31 1.79
C CYS A 113 -7.56 -11.20 2.78
N PHE A 114 -6.59 -10.61 3.48
CA PHE A 114 -6.87 -9.46 4.34
C PHE A 114 -7.34 -8.24 3.56
N SER A 115 -6.71 -7.92 2.43
CA SER A 115 -7.10 -6.80 1.57
C SER A 115 -8.54 -6.94 1.07
N LEU A 116 -8.96 -8.14 0.66
CA LEU A 116 -10.34 -8.43 0.26
C LEU A 116 -11.34 -8.29 1.42
N LEU A 117 -11.00 -8.76 2.62
CA LEU A 117 -11.83 -8.56 3.82
C LEU A 117 -11.97 -7.07 4.16
N ASN A 118 -10.86 -6.33 4.14
CA ASN A 118 -10.87 -4.88 4.38
C ASN A 118 -11.69 -4.15 3.32
N LEU A 119 -11.61 -4.57 2.06
CA LEU A 119 -12.41 -4.01 0.98
C LEU A 119 -13.91 -4.22 1.20
N TYR A 120 -14.31 -5.43 1.59
CA TYR A 120 -15.71 -5.74 1.91
C TYR A 120 -16.24 -4.91 3.08
N HIS A 121 -15.47 -4.81 4.17
CA HIS A 121 -15.87 -4.08 5.37
C HIS A 121 -15.80 -2.56 5.23
N SER A 122 -14.96 -2.03 4.34
CA SER A 122 -14.85 -0.59 4.10
C SER A 122 -15.98 -0.02 3.25
N TYR A 123 -16.60 -0.83 2.38
CA TYR A 123 -17.71 -0.42 1.52
C TYR A 123 -18.86 0.30 2.26
N PRO A 124 -19.39 -0.21 3.38
CA PRO A 124 -20.46 0.47 4.12
C PRO A 124 -19.99 1.68 4.95
N ILE A 125 -18.68 1.83 5.22
CA ILE A 125 -18.16 2.82 6.19
C ILE A 125 -17.76 4.12 5.49
N SER A 126 -16.88 4.04 4.49
CA SER A 126 -16.34 5.23 3.82
C SER A 126 -15.99 4.93 2.38
N LYS A 127 -16.60 5.68 1.46
CA LYS A 127 -16.27 5.58 0.03
C LYS A 127 -14.80 5.89 -0.23
N SER A 128 -14.22 6.84 0.49
CA SER A 128 -12.80 7.19 0.34
C SER A 128 -11.90 6.06 0.82
N PHE A 129 -12.24 5.42 1.95
CA PHE A 129 -11.42 4.33 2.49
C PHE A 129 -11.53 3.08 1.62
N PHE A 130 -12.75 2.77 1.16
CA PHE A 130 -12.98 1.75 0.16
C PHE A 130 -12.16 1.99 -1.12
N THR A 131 -12.18 3.23 -1.63
CA THR A 131 -11.41 3.59 -2.84
C THR A 131 -9.91 3.43 -2.62
N SER A 132 -9.40 3.81 -1.44
CA SER A 132 -8.01 3.58 -1.05
C SER A 132 -7.63 2.10 -1.10
N ILE A 133 -8.42 1.23 -0.46
CA ILE A 133 -8.13 -0.22 -0.42
C ILE A 133 -8.24 -0.83 -1.81
N LEU A 134 -9.24 -0.43 -2.60
CA LEU A 134 -9.44 -0.90 -3.97
C LEU A 134 -8.24 -0.56 -4.86
N LEU A 135 -7.76 0.69 -4.80
CA LEU A 135 -6.62 1.14 -5.58
C LEU A 135 -5.34 0.43 -5.15
N LEU A 136 -5.14 0.21 -3.85
CA LEU A 136 -4.02 -0.57 -3.35
C LEU A 136 -4.06 -2.01 -3.88
N LEU A 137 -5.23 -2.66 -3.85
CA LEU A 137 -5.41 -4.00 -4.40
C LEU A 137 -5.09 -4.06 -5.90
N LEU A 138 -5.49 -3.06 -6.69
CA LEU A 138 -5.18 -2.99 -8.12
C LEU A 138 -3.67 -2.79 -8.38
N CYS A 139 -3.01 -1.99 -7.54
CA CYS A 139 -1.55 -1.87 -7.53
C CYS A 139 -0.89 -3.24 -7.31
N ASP A 140 -1.33 -3.98 -6.30
CA ASP A 140 -0.76 -5.29 -5.95
C ASP A 140 -1.02 -6.37 -7.01
N ILE A 141 -2.21 -6.38 -7.60
CA ILE A 141 -2.52 -7.28 -8.73
C ILE A 141 -1.60 -6.98 -9.91
N THR A 142 -1.34 -5.70 -10.20
CA THR A 142 -0.43 -5.32 -11.30
C THR A 142 1.00 -5.79 -11.03
N ILE A 143 1.49 -5.67 -9.78
CA ILE A 143 2.79 -6.23 -9.37
C ILE A 143 2.81 -7.75 -9.59
N GLY A 144 1.77 -8.45 -9.13
CA GLY A 144 1.66 -9.91 -9.27
C GLY A 144 1.66 -10.36 -10.75
N LEU A 145 0.95 -9.64 -11.62
CA LEU A 145 0.90 -9.93 -13.05
C LEU A 145 2.26 -9.73 -13.74
N VAL A 146 3.01 -8.69 -13.35
CA VAL A 146 4.38 -8.47 -13.86
C VAL A 146 5.33 -9.55 -13.35
N PHE A 147 5.24 -9.93 -12.07
CA PHE A 147 6.07 -10.96 -11.47
C PHE A 147 5.82 -12.35 -12.09
N LEU A 148 4.58 -12.66 -12.45
CA LEU A 148 4.22 -13.90 -13.15
C LEU A 148 4.55 -13.89 -14.65
N GLU A 149 5.22 -12.84 -15.15
CA GLU A 149 5.56 -12.65 -16.57
C GLU A 149 4.33 -12.66 -17.51
N ILE A 150 3.13 -12.41 -16.98
CA ILE A 150 1.88 -12.33 -17.75
C ILE A 150 1.80 -10.99 -18.48
N VAL A 151 2.34 -9.93 -17.87
CA VAL A 151 2.35 -8.56 -18.38
C VAL A 151 3.78 -8.07 -18.52
N ASP A 152 4.06 -7.28 -19.57
CA ASP A 152 5.37 -6.70 -19.83
C ASP A 152 5.89 -5.92 -18.60
N PRO A 153 7.15 -6.12 -18.16
CA PRO A 153 7.76 -5.37 -17.07
C PRO A 153 7.70 -3.85 -17.22
N ARG A 154 7.59 -3.32 -18.43
CA ARG A 154 7.39 -1.87 -18.68
C ARG A 154 6.09 -1.35 -18.09
N CYS A 155 5.09 -2.20 -17.90
CA CYS A 155 3.85 -1.85 -17.24
C CYS A 155 4.02 -1.57 -15.74
N PHE A 156 5.20 -1.84 -15.16
CA PHE A 156 5.52 -1.54 -13.76
C PHE A 156 5.37 -0.05 -13.43
N ILE A 157 5.52 0.84 -14.41
CA ILE A 157 5.29 2.29 -14.24
C ILE A 157 3.82 2.57 -13.86
N PHE A 158 2.87 1.78 -14.39
CA PHE A 158 1.43 1.99 -14.15
C PHE A 158 0.99 1.65 -12.73
N ILE A 159 1.78 0.88 -11.96
CA ILE A 159 1.51 0.58 -10.55
C ILE A 159 1.32 1.88 -9.76
N TRP A 160 2.13 2.88 -10.06
CA TRP A 160 2.13 4.16 -9.35
C TRP A 160 0.88 5.01 -9.59
N ILE A 161 0.18 4.77 -10.71
CA ILE A 161 -1.13 5.41 -11.00
C ILE A 161 -2.18 4.92 -10.01
N PHE A 162 -2.05 3.72 -9.47
CA PHE A 162 -2.94 3.20 -8.44
C PHE A 162 -2.43 3.51 -7.04
N TYR A 163 -1.12 3.34 -6.81
CA TYR A 163 -0.53 3.50 -5.48
C TYR A 163 -0.60 4.93 -4.93
N LEU A 164 -0.32 5.95 -5.73
CA LEU A 164 -0.33 7.32 -5.21
C LEU A 164 -1.75 7.80 -4.86
N PRO A 165 -2.76 7.60 -5.72
CA PRO A 165 -4.14 7.91 -5.34
C PRO A 165 -4.61 7.11 -4.14
N SER A 166 -4.20 5.85 -3.97
CA SER A 166 -4.59 5.05 -2.80
C SER A 166 -4.16 5.73 -1.50
N GLN A 167 -2.91 6.18 -1.39
CA GLN A 167 -2.42 6.90 -0.21
C GLN A 167 -3.17 8.23 0.02
N LEU A 168 -3.47 8.98 -1.04
CA LEU A 168 -4.20 10.25 -0.90
C LEU A 168 -5.64 10.04 -0.41
N PHE A 169 -6.34 9.04 -0.97
CA PHE A 169 -7.68 8.67 -0.52
C PHE A 169 -7.67 8.12 0.91
N PHE A 170 -6.61 7.40 1.32
CA PHE A 170 -6.45 6.95 2.70
C PHE A 170 -6.44 8.14 3.66
N ILE A 171 -5.55 9.11 3.44
CA ILE A 171 -5.44 10.30 4.31
C ILE A 171 -6.76 11.09 4.31
N PHE A 172 -7.39 11.26 3.14
CA PHE A 172 -8.66 11.98 3.02
C PHE A 172 -9.79 11.32 3.81
N SER A 173 -9.75 10.00 4.00
CA SER A 173 -10.79 9.26 4.74
C SER A 173 -10.84 9.59 6.23
N PHE A 174 -9.78 10.18 6.78
CA PHE A 174 -9.57 10.37 8.22
C PHE A 174 -9.20 11.81 8.60
N LEU A 175 -9.51 12.76 7.71
CA LEU A 175 -9.54 14.20 8.01
C LEU A 175 -10.98 14.67 8.19
#